data_AF-M4BQU7-F1
#
_entry.id   AF-M4BQU7-F1
#
_cell.length_a   1.000
_cell.length_b   1.000
_cell.length_c   1.000
_cell.angle_alpha   90.00
_cell.angle_beta   90.00
_cell.angle_gamma   90.00
#
_symmetry.space_group_name_H-M   'P 1'
#
loop_
_entity.id
_entity.type
_entity.pdbx_description
1 polymer ?
#
loop_
_entity_poly.entity_id
_entity_poly.type
_entity_poly.pdbx_seq_one_letter_code
_entity_poly.pdbx_strand_id
1 'polypeptide(L)'
;MLPSLVSTLAAQSGYASSATSSPVNTSTSISYLLNPPRHQVATVHYHLHQLQQEQLYAPAAPTRGPSTRLFHPYAKAVSSMSLTTFDVRHPQDIKAQLKKKRKTRICKSEGCEKYVVDRGLCIRHGGGKRCSVDDCNCRAQNRGLCWKHGGYTRCTVDGCTKRAKSRGICWSHGGGTRCKHGACSKIAVSHGLCWAHGGGKRCLVETCQKPAYERNGNLCAEHCTQRTQQQQQQLEGGGAVAAAAAATAPVID
;
A
#
# COMPACT_ATOMS: atom_id res chain seq x y z
N MET A 1 -66.43 27.85 -0.89
CA MET A 1 -66.75 28.27 0.49
C MET A 1 -65.48 28.10 1.34
N LEU A 2 -64.69 29.17 1.46
CA LEU A 2 -63.65 29.34 2.48
C LEU A 2 -64.30 29.82 3.79
N PRO A 3 -63.65 29.67 4.95
CA PRO A 3 -62.84 30.76 5.55
C PRO A 3 -61.52 30.23 6.16
N SER A 4 -60.36 30.92 6.12
CA SER A 4 -59.93 32.25 6.61
C SER A 4 -59.46 32.28 8.08
N LEU A 5 -58.13 32.46 8.26
CA LEU A 5 -57.36 33.40 9.12
C LEU A 5 -57.82 33.62 10.59
N VAL A 6 -57.03 33.70 11.67
CA VAL A 6 -55.80 34.44 12.07
C VAL A 6 -55.39 33.88 13.47
N SER A 7 -54.15 33.95 13.98
CA SER A 7 -53.66 35.11 14.77
C SER A 7 -52.24 34.91 15.31
N THR A 8 -51.50 36.01 15.21
CA THR A 8 -50.23 36.44 15.79
C THR A 8 -50.15 36.30 17.32
N LEU A 9 -48.94 36.19 17.89
CA LEU A 9 -48.42 37.07 18.96
C LEU A 9 -46.94 36.75 19.26
N ALA A 10 -46.14 37.82 19.26
CA ALA A 10 -44.75 37.88 19.68
C ALA A 10 -44.66 38.25 21.18
N ALA A 11 -43.60 37.82 21.85
CA ALA A 11 -43.12 38.45 23.08
C ALA A 11 -41.58 38.39 23.16
N GLN A 12 -40.99 39.59 23.03
CA GLN A 12 -39.70 40.01 23.57
C GLN A 12 -39.84 40.03 25.11
N SER A 13 -38.86 40.04 26.00
CA SER A 13 -37.50 40.63 26.08
C SER A 13 -36.89 40.04 27.37
N GLY A 14 -35.57 39.84 27.47
CA GLY A 14 -34.68 40.84 28.04
C GLY A 14 -34.15 40.41 29.42
N TYR A 15 -32.84 40.20 29.54
CA TYR A 15 -32.11 40.55 30.75
C TYR A 15 -30.68 40.92 30.39
N ALA A 16 -30.26 42.00 31.06
CA ALA A 16 -29.12 42.82 30.74
C ALA A 16 -27.80 42.27 31.31
N SER A 17 -26.73 42.82 30.73
CA SER A 17 -25.32 42.72 31.07
C SER A 17 -25.01 43.09 32.52
N SER A 18 -23.93 42.51 33.05
CA SER A 18 -22.99 43.21 33.93
C SER A 18 -21.60 42.59 33.83
N ALA A 19 -20.62 43.47 33.60
CA ALA A 19 -19.20 43.19 33.49
C ALA A 19 -18.52 43.38 34.84
N THR A 20 -17.54 42.54 35.18
CA THR A 20 -16.49 42.85 36.16
C THR A 20 -15.17 42.15 35.78
N SER A 21 -14.18 42.99 35.47
CA SER A 21 -12.72 42.90 35.75
C SER A 21 -11.91 41.61 35.45
N SER A 22 -10.91 41.78 34.57
CA SER A 22 -9.63 41.04 34.44
C SER A 22 -8.75 41.17 35.72
N PRO A 23 -7.55 40.53 35.88
CA PRO A 23 -6.72 39.79 34.91
C PRO A 23 -6.07 38.47 35.43
N VAL A 24 -5.61 37.58 34.54
CA VAL A 24 -4.22 37.06 34.49
C VAL A 24 -3.99 36.16 33.27
N ASN A 25 -2.76 36.30 32.78
CA ASN A 25 -2.09 35.77 31.60
C ASN A 25 -2.03 34.23 31.50
N THR A 26 -2.22 33.67 30.30
CA THR A 26 -1.33 32.69 29.61
C THR A 26 -1.98 32.23 28.29
N SER A 27 -1.98 33.12 27.29
CA SER A 27 -2.31 32.78 25.92
C SER A 27 -1.05 32.36 25.18
N THR A 28 -0.92 31.07 24.79
CA THR A 28 -0.26 30.70 23.53
C THR A 28 -0.47 29.23 23.19
N SER A 29 -1.35 28.93 22.21
CA SER A 29 -1.21 27.69 21.43
C SER A 29 -1.88 27.67 20.05
N ILE A 30 -2.62 28.70 19.60
CA ILE A 30 -3.25 28.65 18.27
C ILE A 30 -2.39 29.29 17.17
N SER A 31 -1.55 30.29 17.48
CA SER A 31 -0.71 30.96 16.47
C SER A 31 0.50 30.15 16.00
N TYR A 32 0.90 29.09 16.72
CA TYR A 32 2.04 28.24 16.34
C TYR A 32 1.71 27.21 15.25
N LEU A 33 0.43 26.97 14.97
CA LEU A 33 0.01 25.97 13.98
C LEU A 33 -0.05 26.51 12.54
N LEU A 34 0.15 27.82 12.35
CA LEU A 34 -0.02 28.48 11.05
C LEU A 34 1.26 29.10 10.47
N ASN A 35 2.40 29.13 11.18
CA ASN A 35 3.68 29.58 10.60
C ASN A 35 4.91 29.14 11.42
N PRO A 36 5.58 28.03 11.09
CA PRO A 36 6.86 27.68 11.71
C PRO A 36 8.04 28.43 11.06
N PRO A 37 8.97 29.03 11.83
CA PRO A 37 10.10 29.78 11.29
C PRO A 37 11.11 28.86 10.61
N ARG A 38 11.47 29.21 9.37
CA ARG A 38 12.63 28.67 8.66
C ARG A 38 13.88 29.36 9.19
N HIS A 39 14.80 28.65 9.87
CA HIS A 39 16.25 28.73 9.63
C HIS A 39 17.10 27.92 10.63
N GLN A 40 18.29 27.53 10.17
CA GLN A 40 19.50 27.08 10.90
C GLN A 40 19.79 25.57 11.08
N VAL A 41 19.39 24.70 10.15
CA VAL A 41 19.87 23.28 10.16
C VAL A 41 20.79 22.95 8.96
N ALA A 42 20.94 23.85 7.99
CA ALA A 42 21.70 23.58 6.77
C ALA A 42 23.24 23.63 6.96
N THR A 43 23.74 24.52 7.81
CA THR A 43 25.19 24.79 7.94
C THR A 43 25.93 23.68 8.69
N VAL A 44 25.30 23.08 9.70
CA VAL A 44 25.92 22.02 10.52
C VAL A 44 26.05 20.70 9.75
N HIS A 45 25.11 20.43 8.84
CA HIS A 45 25.10 19.19 8.05
C HIS A 45 26.19 19.17 6.95
N TYR A 46 26.61 20.34 6.47
CA TYR A 46 27.69 20.46 5.48
C TYR A 46 29.06 20.18 6.10
N HIS A 47 29.32 20.69 7.31
CA HIS A 47 30.63 20.56 7.96
C HIS A 47 30.90 19.12 8.46
N LEU A 48 29.86 18.42 8.96
CA LEU A 48 29.95 17.00 9.34
C LEU A 48 30.20 16.07 8.14
N HIS A 49 29.71 16.43 6.95
CA HIS A 49 29.93 15.62 5.74
C HIS A 49 31.37 15.76 5.22
N GLN A 50 32.02 16.90 5.43
CA GLN A 50 33.38 17.16 4.95
C GLN A 50 34.46 16.43 5.78
N LEU A 51 34.27 16.28 7.10
CA LEU A 51 35.20 15.52 7.95
C LEU A 51 35.08 14.00 7.75
N GLN A 52 33.93 13.50 7.31
CA GLN A 52 33.74 12.07 7.02
C GLN A 52 34.44 11.63 5.71
N GLN A 53 34.63 12.54 4.75
CA GLN A 53 35.26 12.23 3.46
C GLN A 53 36.79 12.11 3.52
N GLU A 54 37.47 12.78 4.46
CA GLU A 54 38.94 12.68 4.61
C GLU A 54 39.41 11.35 5.24
N GLN A 55 38.52 10.55 5.83
CA GLN A 55 38.86 9.25 6.43
C GLN A 55 38.80 8.06 5.43
N LEU A 56 38.45 8.29 4.16
CA LEU A 56 38.25 7.21 3.17
C LEU A 56 39.33 7.10 2.08
N TYR A 57 40.45 7.82 2.22
CA TYR A 57 41.57 7.73 1.28
C TYR A 57 42.91 7.50 1.99
N ALA A 58 43.13 6.27 2.46
CA ALA A 58 44.47 5.77 2.79
C ALA A 58 44.67 4.39 2.12
N PRO A 59 45.73 4.19 1.31
CA PRO A 59 45.90 2.97 0.52
C PRO A 59 46.50 1.83 1.34
N ALA A 60 46.09 0.59 1.02
CA ALA A 60 46.47 -0.64 1.68
C ALA A 60 47.89 -1.13 1.31
N ALA A 61 48.61 -1.68 2.30
CA ALA A 61 49.82 -2.48 2.10
C ALA A 61 49.63 -3.90 2.68
N PRO A 62 50.25 -4.95 2.10
CA PRO A 62 49.98 -6.35 2.46
C PRO A 62 51.12 -6.99 3.28
N THR A 63 50.79 -7.89 4.23
CA THR A 63 51.75 -8.91 4.69
C THR A 63 51.10 -10.15 5.32
N ARG A 64 51.80 -11.26 5.11
CA ARG A 64 51.61 -12.69 5.40
C ARG A 64 51.21 -13.09 6.83
N GLY A 65 50.57 -14.26 6.96
CA GLY A 65 50.24 -14.97 8.22
C GLY A 65 51.46 -15.54 8.99
N PRO A 66 51.25 -16.36 10.06
CA PRO A 66 50.82 -17.74 9.86
C PRO A 66 49.92 -18.38 10.95
N SER A 67 49.52 -19.62 10.62
CA SER A 67 48.86 -20.69 11.36
C SER A 67 49.23 -20.86 12.85
N THR A 68 48.24 -21.17 13.69
CA THR A 68 48.40 -22.12 14.82
C THR A 68 47.04 -22.65 15.28
N ARG A 69 46.93 -23.99 15.31
CA ARG A 69 45.84 -24.73 15.95
C ARG A 69 45.93 -24.57 17.46
N LEU A 70 44.82 -24.23 18.12
CA LEU A 70 44.65 -24.43 19.55
C LEU A 70 43.59 -25.51 19.78
N PHE A 71 44.10 -26.70 20.13
CA PHE A 71 43.43 -27.69 20.96
C PHE A 71 43.33 -27.16 22.40
N HIS A 72 42.53 -27.86 23.22
CA HIS A 72 42.50 -28.02 24.69
C HIS A 72 41.08 -27.79 25.25
N PRO A 73 40.72 -28.35 26.42
CA PRO A 73 41.07 -29.68 26.96
C PRO A 73 39.88 -30.31 27.73
N TYR A 74 39.51 -31.57 27.46
CA TYR A 74 38.98 -32.43 28.53
C TYR A 74 39.07 -33.92 28.15
N ALA A 75 40.07 -34.59 28.69
CA ALA A 75 40.23 -36.03 28.79
C ALA A 75 40.88 -36.23 30.17
N LYS A 76 40.51 -37.17 31.05
CA LYS A 76 39.87 -38.49 30.94
C LYS A 76 39.21 -38.83 32.29
N ALA A 77 38.32 -39.82 32.31
CA ALA A 77 38.49 -41.02 33.13
C ALA A 77 37.52 -42.12 32.69
N VAL A 78 38.05 -43.33 32.59
CA VAL A 78 37.36 -44.57 32.27
C VAL A 78 36.77 -45.19 33.53
N SER A 79 35.60 -45.81 33.42
CA SER A 79 35.22 -46.96 34.24
C SER A 79 34.23 -47.82 33.46
N SER A 80 34.63 -49.08 33.34
CA SER A 80 33.96 -50.23 32.78
C SER A 80 32.57 -50.47 33.36
N MET A 81 31.59 -50.89 32.54
CA MET A 81 30.69 -52.01 32.83
C MET A 81 29.98 -52.51 31.56
N SER A 82 30.13 -53.83 31.39
CA SER A 82 29.34 -54.87 30.71
C SER A 82 28.41 -54.60 29.53
N LEU A 83 28.67 -55.43 28.52
CA LEU A 83 27.89 -55.76 27.33
C LEU A 83 26.48 -56.22 27.67
N THR A 84 25.48 -55.55 27.11
CA THR A 84 24.23 -56.20 26.71
C THR A 84 23.96 -55.84 25.25
N THR A 85 23.79 -56.89 24.46
CA THR A 85 23.42 -56.87 23.06
C THR A 85 22.13 -56.11 22.85
N PHE A 86 22.22 -54.89 22.30
CA PHE A 86 21.11 -54.22 21.65
C PHE A 86 21.41 -54.12 20.17
N ASP A 87 20.56 -54.75 19.38
CA ASP A 87 20.65 -54.87 17.93
C ASP A 87 21.05 -53.56 17.26
N VAL A 88 22.21 -53.58 16.60
CA VAL A 88 22.56 -52.64 15.55
C VAL A 88 21.53 -52.82 14.45
N ARG A 89 20.44 -52.04 14.50
CA ARG A 89 19.53 -51.91 13.38
C ARG A 89 20.29 -51.25 12.25
N HIS A 90 20.72 -52.10 11.33
CA HIS A 90 21.06 -51.81 9.95
C HIS A 90 20.16 -50.67 9.43
N PRO A 91 20.72 -49.54 8.95
CA PRO A 91 19.92 -48.52 8.29
C PRO A 91 19.47 -49.09 6.94
N GLN A 92 18.35 -49.82 6.96
CA GLN A 92 17.69 -50.26 5.74
C GLN A 92 17.10 -49.01 5.07
N ASP A 93 17.73 -48.62 3.97
CA ASP A 93 17.12 -48.02 2.79
C ASP A 93 15.87 -47.18 3.04
N ILE A 94 16.04 -45.97 3.59
CA ILE A 94 15.08 -44.90 3.32
C ILE A 94 15.26 -44.54 1.84
N LYS A 95 14.60 -45.30 0.96
CA LYS A 95 14.41 -44.94 -0.44
C LYS A 95 13.77 -43.56 -0.45
N ALA A 96 14.60 -42.55 -0.72
CA ALA A 96 14.17 -41.20 -1.04
C ALA A 96 13.23 -41.32 -2.25
N GLN A 97 11.93 -41.37 -1.98
CA GLN A 97 10.91 -41.26 -3.01
C GLN A 97 10.99 -39.83 -3.55
N LEU A 98 11.87 -39.64 -4.53
CA LEU A 98 11.91 -38.46 -5.38
C LEU A 98 10.48 -38.28 -5.89
N LYS A 99 9.79 -37.25 -5.37
CA LYS A 99 8.41 -36.92 -5.75
C LYS A 99 8.38 -36.76 -7.26
N LYS A 100 7.90 -37.78 -7.96
CA LYS A 100 7.81 -37.81 -9.42
C LYS A 100 7.03 -36.57 -9.84
N LYS A 101 7.68 -35.63 -10.54
CA LYS A 101 7.06 -34.39 -11.00
C LYS A 101 5.85 -34.79 -11.86
N ARG A 102 4.65 -34.58 -11.34
CA ARG A 102 3.41 -34.92 -12.06
C ARG A 102 3.44 -34.18 -13.40
N LYS A 103 3.43 -34.91 -14.52
CA LYS A 103 3.25 -34.31 -15.86
C LYS A 103 1.99 -33.43 -15.79
N THR A 104 2.16 -32.13 -16.02
CA THR A 104 1.06 -31.17 -15.90
C THR A 104 0.11 -31.42 -17.07
N ARG A 105 -1.13 -31.81 -16.75
CA ARG A 105 -2.17 -32.03 -17.76
C ARG A 105 -2.73 -30.68 -18.22
N ILE A 106 -3.07 -30.57 -19.49
CA ILE A 106 -3.72 -29.41 -20.10
C ILE A 106 -5.24 -29.50 -19.88
N CYS A 107 -5.89 -28.34 -19.76
CA CYS A 107 -7.32 -28.22 -19.51
C CYS A 107 -8.15 -28.92 -20.60
N LYS A 108 -9.17 -29.67 -20.18
CA LYS A 108 -10.05 -30.44 -21.07
C LYS A 108 -10.96 -29.60 -21.97
N SER A 109 -11.17 -28.34 -21.64
CA SER A 109 -11.97 -27.44 -22.48
C SER A 109 -11.28 -27.20 -23.82
N GLU A 110 -12.05 -27.27 -24.89
CA GLU A 110 -11.60 -27.01 -26.26
C GLU A 110 -10.75 -25.74 -26.37
N GLY A 111 -9.59 -25.84 -27.03
CA GLY A 111 -8.70 -24.71 -27.28
C GLY A 111 -8.04 -24.09 -26.03
N CYS A 112 -8.04 -24.75 -24.87
CA CYS A 112 -7.43 -24.20 -23.67
C CYS A 112 -6.08 -24.83 -23.31
N GLU A 113 -5.02 -24.04 -23.46
CA GLU A 113 -3.65 -24.46 -23.14
C GLU A 113 -3.29 -24.32 -21.66
N LYS A 114 -4.23 -23.84 -20.82
CA LYS A 114 -3.96 -23.64 -19.40
C LYS A 114 -3.88 -24.98 -18.68
N TYR A 115 -3.01 -25.07 -17.68
CA TYR A 115 -2.88 -26.28 -16.88
C TYR A 115 -4.14 -26.59 -16.05
N VAL A 116 -4.41 -27.88 -15.90
CA VAL A 116 -5.45 -28.42 -15.02
C VAL A 116 -5.11 -28.13 -13.57
N VAL A 117 -6.10 -27.63 -12.84
CA VAL A 117 -6.03 -27.48 -11.38
C VAL A 117 -6.75 -28.64 -10.69
N ASP A 118 -7.99 -28.90 -11.10
CA ASP A 118 -8.82 -29.97 -10.54
C ASP A 118 -9.85 -30.42 -11.58
N ARG A 119 -10.36 -31.65 -11.47
CA ARG A 119 -11.41 -32.22 -12.36
C ARG A 119 -11.13 -32.13 -13.86
N GLY A 120 -9.86 -32.01 -14.26
CA GLY A 120 -9.48 -31.84 -15.67
C GLY A 120 -9.69 -30.43 -16.22
N LEU A 121 -9.98 -29.43 -15.37
CA LEU A 121 -10.24 -28.06 -15.77
C LEU A 121 -9.21 -27.09 -15.16
N CYS A 122 -8.90 -26.02 -15.87
CA CYS A 122 -8.09 -24.91 -15.34
C CYS A 122 -8.93 -23.99 -14.46
N ILE A 123 -8.30 -23.03 -13.77
CA ILE A 123 -8.99 -22.08 -12.88
C ILE A 123 -10.15 -21.35 -13.60
N ARG A 124 -9.94 -20.94 -14.86
CA ARG A 124 -10.94 -20.21 -15.64
C ARG A 124 -12.14 -21.08 -16.03
N HIS A 125 -11.93 -22.38 -16.21
CA HIS A 125 -12.96 -23.33 -16.60
C HIS A 125 -13.52 -24.12 -15.42
N GLY A 126 -13.35 -23.62 -14.18
CA GLY A 126 -13.97 -24.22 -13.00
C GLY A 126 -13.11 -25.26 -12.27
N GLY A 127 -11.81 -25.32 -12.58
CA GLY A 127 -10.83 -26.06 -11.80
C GLY A 127 -10.66 -25.48 -10.39
N GLY A 128 -10.81 -26.33 -9.38
CA GLY A 128 -10.67 -26.04 -7.97
C GLY A 128 -11.99 -26.04 -7.21
N LYS A 129 -11.93 -25.87 -5.89
CA LYS A 129 -13.13 -25.81 -5.04
C LYS A 129 -13.93 -24.53 -5.30
N ARG A 130 -15.26 -24.66 -5.40
CA ARG A 130 -16.20 -23.54 -5.50
C ARG A 130 -16.63 -23.08 -4.12
N CYS A 131 -17.16 -21.87 -4.07
CA CYS A 131 -17.76 -21.33 -2.86
C CYS A 131 -18.90 -22.24 -2.38
N SER A 132 -18.95 -22.52 -1.08
CA SER A 132 -20.00 -23.31 -0.43
C SER A 132 -21.34 -22.58 -0.28
N VAL A 133 -21.46 -21.35 -0.78
CA VAL A 133 -22.73 -20.60 -0.77
C VAL A 133 -23.48 -20.97 -2.03
N ASP A 134 -24.77 -21.24 -1.89
CA ASP A 134 -25.65 -21.60 -2.99
C ASP A 134 -25.62 -20.54 -4.10
N ASP A 135 -25.71 -21.01 -5.35
CA ASP A 135 -25.60 -20.20 -6.57
C ASP A 135 -24.29 -19.39 -6.74
N CYS A 136 -23.28 -19.61 -5.89
CA CYS A 136 -22.00 -18.92 -6.01
C CYS A 136 -20.97 -19.71 -6.83
N ASN A 137 -20.81 -19.31 -8.10
CA ASN A 137 -19.78 -19.90 -8.96
C ASN A 137 -18.36 -19.33 -8.70
N CYS A 138 -18.14 -18.52 -7.66
CA CYS A 138 -16.81 -17.98 -7.36
C CYS A 138 -15.88 -19.06 -6.80
N ARG A 139 -14.57 -18.93 -7.06
CA ARG A 139 -13.56 -19.82 -6.47
C ARG A 139 -13.50 -19.64 -4.94
N ALA A 140 -13.48 -20.74 -4.21
CA ALA A 140 -13.21 -20.73 -2.77
C ALA A 140 -11.76 -20.35 -2.50
N GLN A 141 -11.55 -19.42 -1.58
CA GLN A 141 -10.23 -18.95 -1.15
C GLN A 141 -9.84 -19.53 0.21
N ASN A 142 -10.74 -19.45 1.19
CA ASN A 142 -10.52 -19.96 2.54
C ASN A 142 -11.82 -20.51 3.11
N ARG A 143 -11.76 -21.56 3.94
CA ARG A 143 -12.93 -22.16 4.61
C ARG A 143 -14.08 -22.53 3.67
N GLY A 144 -13.77 -22.92 2.43
CA GLY A 144 -14.78 -23.24 1.41
C GLY A 144 -15.52 -22.03 0.82
N LEU A 145 -15.19 -20.80 1.23
CA LEU A 145 -15.90 -19.58 0.84
C LEU A 145 -15.06 -18.72 -0.11
N CYS A 146 -15.72 -17.94 -0.97
CA CYS A 146 -15.05 -17.00 -1.87
C CYS A 146 -14.76 -15.66 -1.18
N TRP A 147 -14.01 -14.77 -1.84
CA TRP A 147 -13.67 -13.43 -1.32
C TRP A 147 -14.91 -12.64 -0.84
N LYS A 148 -16.04 -12.76 -1.55
CA LYS A 148 -17.30 -12.04 -1.27
C LYS A 148 -18.04 -12.67 -0.08
N HIS A 149 -17.99 -13.99 0.04
CA HIS A 149 -18.71 -14.76 1.06
C HIS A 149 -17.88 -15.11 2.29
N GLY A 150 -16.86 -14.33 2.64
CA GLY A 150 -16.10 -14.59 3.88
C GLY A 150 -14.88 -15.51 3.74
N GLY A 151 -14.45 -15.80 2.51
CA GLY A 151 -13.24 -16.56 2.18
C GLY A 151 -11.93 -15.83 2.50
N TYR A 152 -11.86 -15.16 3.63
CA TYR A 152 -10.73 -14.34 4.07
C TYR A 152 -10.57 -14.35 5.58
N THR A 153 -9.36 -14.02 6.02
CA THR A 153 -9.06 -13.87 7.44
C THR A 153 -9.41 -12.46 7.88
N ARG A 154 -10.13 -12.32 9.00
CA ARG A 154 -10.40 -11.02 9.63
C ARG A 154 -9.16 -10.52 10.35
N CYS A 155 -9.06 -9.21 10.54
CA CYS A 155 -8.03 -8.63 11.38
C CYS A 155 -8.16 -9.18 12.82
N THR A 156 -7.04 -9.60 13.41
CA THR A 156 -6.98 -10.12 14.78
C THR A 156 -6.95 -9.03 15.86
N VAL A 157 -7.08 -7.76 15.47
CA VAL A 157 -7.13 -6.65 16.43
C VAL A 157 -8.55 -6.53 16.92
N ASP A 158 -8.73 -6.40 18.22
CA ASP A 158 -10.04 -6.35 18.86
C ASP A 158 -10.93 -5.24 18.27
N GLY A 159 -12.19 -5.58 18.01
CA GLY A 159 -13.16 -4.69 17.36
C GLY A 159 -12.92 -4.42 15.86
N CYS A 160 -11.85 -4.95 15.24
CA CYS A 160 -11.57 -4.70 13.84
C CYS A 160 -12.33 -5.65 12.89
N THR A 161 -13.24 -5.12 12.10
CA THR A 161 -13.99 -5.88 11.08
C THR A 161 -13.29 -5.97 9.73
N LYS A 162 -12.14 -5.29 9.57
CA LYS A 162 -11.40 -5.23 8.30
C LYS A 162 -10.72 -6.56 8.00
N ARG A 163 -10.44 -6.78 6.72
CA ARG A 163 -9.72 -7.97 6.24
C ARG A 163 -8.23 -7.90 6.58
N ALA A 164 -7.69 -9.01 7.07
CA ALA A 164 -6.26 -9.17 7.24
C ALA A 164 -5.56 -9.20 5.88
N LYS A 165 -4.49 -8.42 5.73
CA LYS A 165 -3.66 -8.43 4.52
C LYS A 165 -2.49 -9.40 4.68
N SER A 166 -1.79 -9.33 5.80
CA SER A 166 -0.72 -10.24 6.18
C SER A 166 -0.61 -10.30 7.70
N ARG A 167 0.03 -11.34 8.24
CA ARG A 167 0.28 -11.49 9.69
C ARG A 167 -0.98 -11.40 10.56
N GLY A 168 -2.14 -11.79 10.01
CA GLY A 168 -3.43 -11.72 10.72
C GLY A 168 -4.01 -10.32 10.89
N ILE A 169 -3.35 -9.25 10.43
CA ILE A 169 -3.79 -7.86 10.65
C ILE A 169 -4.08 -7.12 9.34
N CYS A 170 -4.98 -6.13 9.39
CA CYS A 170 -5.40 -5.36 8.22
C CYS A 170 -4.41 -4.27 7.84
N TRP A 171 -4.64 -3.59 6.71
CA TRP A 171 -3.77 -2.51 6.25
C TRP A 171 -3.59 -1.41 7.31
N SER A 172 -4.67 -0.93 7.94
CA SER A 172 -4.58 0.14 8.95
C SER A 172 -3.86 -0.29 10.22
N HIS A 173 -3.80 -1.59 10.52
CA HIS A 173 -3.07 -2.12 11.67
C HIS A 173 -1.67 -2.61 11.32
N GLY A 174 -1.14 -2.30 10.13
CA GLY A 174 0.24 -2.65 9.77
C GLY A 174 0.40 -3.96 8.99
N GLY A 175 -0.69 -4.52 8.45
CA GLY A 175 -0.66 -5.72 7.61
C GLY A 175 -0.02 -5.54 6.22
N GLY A 176 0.53 -4.35 5.92
CA GLY A 176 1.31 -4.11 4.71
C GLY A 176 2.82 -4.19 4.97
N THR A 177 3.59 -4.22 3.89
CA THR A 177 5.06 -4.13 3.97
C THR A 177 5.47 -2.72 4.38
N ARG A 178 6.47 -2.56 5.25
CA ARG A 178 6.98 -1.23 5.62
C ARG A 178 7.75 -0.59 4.45
N CYS A 179 7.78 0.72 4.43
CA CYS A 179 8.57 1.50 3.48
C CYS A 179 10.05 1.19 3.68
N LYS A 180 10.77 0.93 2.59
CA LYS A 180 12.21 0.62 2.58
C LYS A 180 13.10 1.85 2.75
N HIS A 181 12.55 3.05 2.56
CA HIS A 181 13.31 4.28 2.69
C HIS A 181 13.51 4.63 4.17
N GLY A 182 14.74 4.45 4.65
CA GLY A 182 15.15 4.74 6.03
C GLY A 182 14.27 4.06 7.09
N ALA A 183 14.28 4.60 8.30
CA ALA A 183 13.40 4.18 9.41
C ALA A 183 11.92 4.62 9.22
N CYS A 184 11.41 4.63 7.99
CA CYS A 184 10.05 5.06 7.71
C CYS A 184 9.03 4.01 8.18
N SER A 185 8.20 4.38 9.15
CA SER A 185 7.14 3.53 9.69
C SER A 185 5.93 3.38 8.76
N LYS A 186 5.83 4.18 7.69
CA LYS A 186 4.68 4.12 6.76
C LYS A 186 4.68 2.81 5.96
N ILE A 187 3.49 2.41 5.52
CA ILE A 187 3.31 1.21 4.69
C ILE A 187 3.67 1.54 3.23
N ALA A 188 4.42 0.62 2.60
CA ALA A 188 4.74 0.66 1.20
C ALA A 188 3.50 0.39 0.33
N VAL A 189 3.36 1.19 -0.72
CA VAL A 189 2.26 1.11 -1.68
C VAL A 189 2.71 0.36 -2.93
N SER A 190 3.80 0.78 -3.54
CA SER A 190 4.46 0.09 -4.65
C SER A 190 5.99 0.18 -4.52
N HIS A 191 6.70 -0.74 -5.18
CA HIS A 191 8.18 -0.79 -5.20
C HIS A 191 8.88 -0.77 -3.82
N GLY A 192 8.17 -1.17 -2.76
CA GLY A 192 8.69 -1.10 -1.39
C GLY A 192 8.74 0.30 -0.79
N LEU A 193 8.13 1.31 -1.42
CA LEU A 193 8.13 2.70 -0.96
C LEU A 193 6.71 3.15 -0.63
N CYS A 194 6.56 4.09 0.30
CA CYS A 194 5.28 4.72 0.61
C CYS A 194 5.01 5.90 -0.35
N TRP A 195 3.79 6.45 -0.35
CA TRP A 195 3.43 7.62 -1.18
C TRP A 195 4.43 8.78 -1.09
N ALA A 196 4.88 9.11 0.12
CA ALA A 196 5.83 10.20 0.33
C ALA A 196 7.22 9.92 -0.25
N HIS A 197 7.61 8.64 -0.35
CA HIS A 197 8.95 8.22 -0.80
C HIS A 197 8.92 7.58 -2.19
N GLY A 198 7.90 7.84 -3.03
CA GLY A 198 7.86 7.39 -4.43
C GLY A 198 7.07 6.10 -4.70
N GLY A 199 6.29 5.60 -3.74
CA GLY A 199 5.44 4.41 -3.91
C GLY A 199 4.16 4.60 -4.71
N GLY A 200 4.04 5.67 -5.50
CA GLY A 200 2.83 6.01 -6.25
C GLY A 200 3.08 7.12 -7.26
N LYS A 201 2.27 7.18 -8.30
CA LYS A 201 2.39 8.20 -9.36
C LYS A 201 1.91 9.55 -8.87
N ARG A 202 2.66 10.62 -9.18
CA ARG A 202 2.24 12.01 -8.95
C ARG A 202 1.42 12.50 -10.13
N CYS A 203 0.59 13.50 -9.88
CA CYS A 203 -0.14 14.19 -10.93
C CYS A 203 0.81 14.76 -11.97
N LEU A 204 0.45 14.65 -13.26
CA LEU A 204 1.22 15.22 -14.37
C LEU A 204 1.22 16.75 -14.40
N VAL A 205 0.30 17.40 -13.70
CA VAL A 205 0.37 18.87 -13.54
C VAL A 205 1.59 19.19 -12.69
N GLU A 206 2.55 19.91 -13.27
CA GLU A 206 3.89 20.19 -12.69
C GLU A 206 3.86 20.72 -11.25
N THR A 207 2.86 21.54 -10.91
CA THR A 207 2.71 22.14 -9.58
C THR A 207 1.96 21.23 -8.59
N CYS A 208 1.50 20.06 -9.02
CA CYS A 208 0.59 19.22 -8.26
C CYS A 208 1.27 17.96 -7.70
N GLN A 209 1.43 17.93 -6.39
CA GLN A 209 1.95 16.74 -5.71
C GLN A 209 0.88 15.71 -5.34
N LYS A 210 -0.38 15.90 -5.76
CA LYS A 210 -1.46 14.99 -5.40
C LYS A 210 -1.28 13.61 -6.05
N PRO A 211 -1.73 12.53 -5.39
CA PRO A 211 -1.79 11.20 -5.97
C PRO A 211 -2.48 11.16 -7.32
N ALA A 212 -1.93 10.39 -8.25
CA ALA A 212 -2.52 10.14 -9.56
C ALA A 212 -2.66 8.65 -9.86
N TYR A 213 -3.57 8.34 -10.78
CA TYR A 213 -3.89 6.98 -11.18
C TYR A 213 -3.87 6.86 -12.71
N GLU A 214 -3.44 5.70 -13.22
CA GLU A 214 -3.37 5.45 -14.66
C GLU A 214 -4.73 5.59 -15.34
N ARG A 215 -5.80 5.10 -14.68
CA ARG A 215 -7.19 5.26 -15.17
C ARG A 215 -7.65 6.72 -15.33
N ASN A 216 -7.00 7.66 -14.65
CA ASN A 216 -7.30 9.08 -14.75
C ASN A 216 -6.34 9.79 -15.73
N GLY A 217 -5.55 9.04 -16.50
CA GLY A 217 -4.50 9.58 -17.37
C GLY A 217 -3.36 10.23 -16.58
N ASN A 218 -2.97 9.63 -15.44
CA ASN A 218 -1.94 10.14 -14.53
C ASN A 218 -2.21 11.56 -13.99
N LEU A 219 -3.50 11.95 -13.91
CA LEU A 219 -3.93 13.13 -13.17
C LEU A 219 -4.46 12.74 -11.79
N CYS A 220 -4.39 13.68 -10.86
CA CYS A 220 -5.12 13.57 -9.60
C CYS A 220 -6.64 13.67 -9.84
N ALA A 221 -7.44 13.34 -8.83
CA ALA A 221 -8.90 13.39 -8.96
C ALA A 221 -9.40 14.76 -9.43
N GLU A 222 -8.90 15.84 -8.85
CA GLU A 222 -9.29 17.21 -9.18
C GLU A 222 -8.84 17.64 -10.58
N HIS A 223 -7.58 17.40 -10.96
CA HIS A 223 -7.13 17.74 -12.33
C HIS A 223 -7.79 16.86 -13.39
N CYS A 224 -8.17 15.62 -13.05
CA CYS A 224 -8.95 14.77 -13.93
C CYS A 224 -10.34 15.39 -14.20
N THR A 225 -11.03 15.87 -13.16
CA THR A 225 -12.33 16.52 -13.31
C THR A 225 -12.21 17.86 -14.05
N GLN A 226 -11.19 18.66 -13.74
CA GLN A 226 -10.95 19.95 -14.41
C GLN A 226 -10.69 19.75 -15.91
N ARG A 227 -9.87 18.75 -16.28
CA ARG A 227 -9.62 18.42 -17.70
C ARG A 227 -10.92 18.05 -18.43
N THR A 228 -11.77 17.24 -17.80
CA THR A 228 -13.06 16.86 -18.40
C THR A 228 -13.97 18.07 -18.58
N GLN A 229 -14.04 18.96 -17.59
CA GLN A 229 -14.84 20.19 -17.68
C GLN A 229 -14.34 21.12 -18.80
N GLN A 230 -13.02 21.32 -18.91
CA GLN A 230 -12.42 22.15 -19.97
C GLN A 230 -12.70 21.57 -21.37
N GLN A 231 -12.62 20.24 -21.53
CA GLN A 231 -12.94 19.59 -22.80
C GLN A 231 -14.41 19.79 -23.20
N GLN A 232 -15.33 19.69 -22.23
CA GLN A 232 -16.76 19.89 -22.49
C GLN A 232 -17.07 21.34 -22.88
N GLN A 233 -16.49 22.32 -22.19
CA GLN A 233 -16.65 23.75 -22.52
C GLN A 233 -16.09 24.10 -23.91
N GLN A 234 -15.01 23.45 -24.37
CA GLN A 234 -14.44 23.68 -25.70
C GLN A 234 -15.34 23.15 -26.82
N LEU A 235 -16.06 22.04 -26.58
CA LEU A 235 -17.04 21.50 -27.54
C LEU A 235 -18.27 22.39 -27.65
N GLU A 236 -18.70 23.00 -26.55
CA GLU A 236 -19.87 23.89 -26.51
C GLU A 236 -19.54 25.31 -27.03
N GLY A 237 -18.31 25.78 -26.87
CA GLY A 237 -17.84 27.10 -27.33
C GLY A 237 -17.30 27.15 -28.77
N GLY A 238 -17.04 26.00 -29.41
CA GLY A 238 -16.51 25.90 -30.76
C GLY A 238 -17.51 26.15 -31.90
N GLY A 239 -18.79 26.38 -31.59
CA GLY A 239 -19.84 26.65 -32.56
C GLY A 239 -19.95 28.10 -33.08
N ALA A 240 -19.07 29.01 -32.65
CA ALA A 240 -19.23 30.46 -32.89
C ALA A 240 -18.16 31.13 -33.78
N VAL A 241 -17.28 30.38 -34.46
CA VAL A 241 -16.26 30.97 -35.37
C VAL A 241 -16.34 30.48 -36.82
N ALA A 242 -17.46 29.93 -37.26
CA ALA A 242 -17.73 29.63 -38.67
C ALA A 242 -18.93 30.43 -39.21
N ALA A 243 -18.89 31.76 -39.11
CA ALA A 243 -19.86 32.65 -39.75
C ALA A 243 -19.27 34.06 -39.99
N ALA A 244 -18.17 34.16 -40.74
CA ALA A 244 -17.72 35.44 -41.31
C ALA A 244 -16.80 35.21 -42.52
N ALA A 245 -17.37 34.67 -43.60
CA ALA A 245 -16.80 34.78 -44.94
C ALA A 245 -17.96 34.77 -45.95
N ALA A 246 -18.81 35.79 -45.89
CA ALA A 246 -19.81 36.06 -46.91
C ALA A 246 -19.37 37.29 -47.73
N ALA A 247 -19.39 37.08 -49.05
CA ALA A 247 -19.64 38.07 -50.10
C ALA A 247 -18.64 39.22 -50.31
N THR A 248 -17.77 39.03 -51.31
CA THR A 248 -17.58 40.03 -52.39
C THR A 248 -17.06 39.30 -53.64
N ALA A 249 -17.96 39.00 -54.57
CA ALA A 249 -17.60 38.63 -55.93
C ALA A 249 -17.58 39.91 -56.78
N PRO A 250 -16.52 40.22 -57.53
CA PRO A 250 -16.57 41.29 -58.52
C PRO A 250 -17.38 40.86 -59.74
N VAL A 251 -18.35 41.69 -60.11
CA VAL A 251 -19.02 41.67 -61.41
C VAL A 251 -17.99 42.04 -62.48
N ILE A 252 -17.86 41.21 -63.51
CA ILE A 252 -17.10 41.49 -64.73
C ILE A 252 -18.14 41.72 -65.85
N ASP A 253 -18.03 42.87 -66.51
CA ASP A 253 -18.71 43.24 -67.76
C ASP A 253 -17.93 42.65 -68.95
#